data_AF-A0A3D3FRJ0-F1
#
_entry.id   AF-A0A3D3FRJ0-F1
#
_cell.length_a   1.000
_cell.length_b   1.000
_cell.length_c   1.000
_cell.angle_alpha   90.00
_cell.angle_beta   90.00
_cell.angle_gamma   90.00
#
_symmetry.space_group_name_H-M   'P 1'
#
loop_
_entity.id
_entity.type
_entity.pdbx_description
1 polymer ?
#
loop_
_entity_poly.entity_id
_entity_poly.type
_entity_poly.pdbx_seq_one_letter_code
_entity_poly.pdbx_strand_id
1 'polypeptide(L)'
;MNQRLQKAGGAAALTAAIAFVFVFILVATTLSQMTEPDLPFGAYLELHRTYGALIYVWHFAMYIVFGLCLIIVTLALHDRFKEGSPTLSVIAAALGLIYSAFVLLGGLLTIHGDAAVLVLATSDPVRAEGLRGILAAITLCVDSSDRLLGCLWVGTASAAAFAAKSFPRSLACLGLAIGAPGIIGMAFPSLLALSYVFGLGIIVWSAWIGVVLLRSGVAGISRN
;
A
#
# COMPACT_ATOMS: atom_id res chain seq x y z
N MET A 1 26.05 2.42 -2.68
CA MET A 1 24.72 2.25 -3.32
C MET A 1 24.76 1.19 -4.44
N ASN A 2 23.88 0.18 -4.39
CA ASN A 2 23.76 -0.92 -5.34
C ASN A 2 22.83 -0.58 -6.51
N GLN A 3 23.41 -0.42 -7.71
CA GLN A 3 22.69 0.03 -8.91
C GLN A 3 21.56 -0.92 -9.36
N ARG A 4 21.72 -2.24 -9.21
CA ARG A 4 20.68 -3.20 -9.58
C ARG A 4 19.47 -3.06 -8.66
N LEU A 5 19.72 -2.90 -7.36
CA LEU A 5 18.66 -2.70 -6.37
C LEU A 5 17.93 -1.36 -6.58
N GLN A 6 18.63 -0.28 -6.95
CA GLN A 6 17.99 1.00 -7.28
C GLN A 6 17.04 0.86 -8.48
N LYS A 7 17.46 0.17 -9.55
CA LYS A 7 16.60 -0.07 -10.71
C LYS A 7 15.38 -0.93 -10.35
N ALA A 8 15.58 -1.99 -9.58
CA ALA A 8 14.50 -2.86 -9.11
C ALA A 8 13.50 -2.08 -8.23
N GLY A 9 13.99 -1.29 -7.27
CA GLY A 9 13.14 -0.43 -6.45
C GLY A 9 12.40 0.63 -7.25
N GLY A 10 13.05 1.20 -8.26
CA GLY A 10 12.42 2.16 -9.16
C GLY A 10 11.29 1.56 -9.99
N ALA A 11 11.50 0.38 -10.56
CA ALA A 11 10.47 -0.37 -11.27
C ALA A 11 9.32 -0.78 -10.32
N ALA A 12 9.64 -1.30 -9.14
CA ALA A 12 8.66 -1.69 -8.13
C ALA A 12 7.78 -0.51 -7.67
N ALA A 13 8.37 0.67 -7.47
CA ALA A 13 7.60 1.87 -7.08
C ALA A 13 6.62 2.32 -8.18
N LEU A 14 7.01 2.21 -9.46
CA LEU A 14 6.12 2.49 -10.58
C LEU A 14 5.02 1.44 -10.71
N THR A 15 5.35 0.16 -10.57
CA THR A 15 4.36 -0.93 -10.57
C THR A 15 3.35 -0.74 -9.43
N ALA A 16 3.80 -0.37 -8.24
CA ALA A 16 2.94 -0.04 -7.11
C ALA A 16 1.97 1.12 -7.43
N ALA A 17 2.48 2.20 -8.02
CA ALA A 17 1.64 3.33 -8.42
C ALA A 17 0.60 2.95 -9.49
N ILE A 18 1.00 2.15 -10.49
CA ILE A 18 0.10 1.66 -11.54
C ILE A 18 -0.99 0.76 -10.96
N ALA A 19 -0.62 -0.18 -10.08
CA ALA A 19 -1.57 -1.07 -9.40
C ALA A 19 -2.62 -0.27 -8.62
N PHE A 20 -2.20 0.76 -7.88
CA PHE A 20 -3.13 1.63 -7.16
C PHE A 20 -4.08 2.40 -8.08
N VAL A 21 -3.58 3.00 -9.15
CA VAL A 21 -4.43 3.74 -10.11
C VAL A 21 -5.44 2.80 -10.76
N PHE A 22 -4.99 1.62 -11.18
CA PHE A 22 -5.85 0.60 -11.77
C PHE A 22 -6.97 0.19 -10.80
N VAL A 23 -6.63 -0.12 -9.55
CA VAL A 23 -7.59 -0.49 -8.50
C VAL A 23 -8.57 0.64 -8.23
N PHE A 24 -8.08 1.88 -8.10
CA PHE A 24 -8.94 3.03 -7.85
C PHE A 24 -10.00 3.21 -8.95
N ILE A 25 -9.59 3.09 -10.22
CA ILE A 25 -10.51 3.15 -11.37
C ILE A 25 -11.51 2.00 -11.34
N LEU A 26 -11.03 0.77 -11.10
CA LEU A 26 -11.88 -0.42 -11.05
C LEU A 26 -12.96 -0.32 -9.97
N VAL A 27 -12.57 0.09 -8.77
CA VAL A 27 -13.48 0.28 -7.63
C VAL A 27 -14.43 1.44 -7.87
N ALA A 28 -13.95 2.59 -8.36
CA ALA A 28 -14.80 3.76 -8.57
C ALA A 28 -15.85 3.55 -9.68
N THR A 29 -15.63 2.62 -10.61
CA THR A 29 -16.51 2.43 -11.78
C THR A 29 -17.37 1.17 -11.70
N THR A 30 -16.78 0.04 -11.34
CA THR A 30 -17.40 -1.29 -11.50
C THR A 30 -17.73 -1.93 -10.15
N LEU A 31 -16.85 -1.75 -9.17
CA LEU A 31 -16.94 -2.43 -7.86
C LEU A 31 -17.28 -1.47 -6.71
N SER A 32 -17.94 -0.33 -6.98
CA SER A 32 -18.18 0.70 -5.95
C SER A 32 -19.01 0.16 -4.78
N GLN A 33 -19.99 -0.70 -5.06
CA GLN A 33 -20.83 -1.36 -4.06
C GLN A 33 -20.02 -2.25 -3.10
N MET A 34 -18.89 -2.80 -3.52
CA MET A 34 -18.02 -3.61 -2.65
C MET A 34 -17.38 -2.78 -1.52
N THR A 35 -17.41 -1.45 -1.62
CA THR A 35 -16.87 -0.54 -0.59
C THR A 35 -17.92 -0.04 0.39
N GLU A 36 -19.19 -0.42 0.21
CA GLU A 36 -20.29 -0.02 1.09
C GLU A 36 -20.17 -0.74 2.44
N PRO A 37 -20.09 -0.01 3.58
CA PRO A 37 -19.90 -0.61 4.91
C PRO A 37 -21.00 -1.60 5.31
N ASP A 38 -22.21 -1.38 4.79
CA ASP A 38 -23.44 -2.11 5.10
C ASP A 38 -23.93 -2.99 3.95
N LEU A 39 -23.04 -3.33 2.99
CA LEU A 39 -23.37 -4.18 1.83
C LEU A 39 -24.05 -5.50 2.27
N PRO A 40 -25.35 -5.68 1.96
CA PRO A 40 -26.11 -6.86 2.40
C PRO A 40 -25.47 -8.17 1.94
N PHE A 41 -25.61 -9.23 2.73
CA PHE A 41 -24.95 -10.51 2.43
C PHE A 41 -25.36 -11.09 1.07
N GLY A 42 -26.64 -11.04 0.72
CA GLY A 42 -27.12 -11.48 -0.60
C GLY A 42 -26.50 -10.67 -1.76
N ALA A 43 -26.34 -9.36 -1.61
CA ALA A 43 -25.73 -8.50 -2.63
C ALA A 43 -24.23 -8.80 -2.79
N TYR A 44 -23.52 -9.06 -1.69
CA TYR A 44 -22.12 -9.49 -1.73
C TYR A 44 -21.93 -10.81 -2.48
N LEU A 45 -22.81 -11.81 -2.25
CA LEU A 45 -22.75 -13.07 -2.98
C LEU A 45 -22.99 -12.87 -4.48
N GLU A 46 -23.95 -12.01 -4.85
CA GLU A 46 -24.26 -11.71 -6.24
C GLU A 46 -23.12 -10.95 -6.95
N LEU A 47 -22.47 -10.02 -6.25
CA LEU A 47 -21.27 -9.33 -6.74
C LEU A 47 -20.11 -10.30 -6.96
N HIS A 48 -19.90 -11.28 -6.06
CA HIS A 48 -18.89 -12.31 -6.25
C HIS A 48 -19.21 -13.26 -7.40
N ARG A 49 -20.49 -13.59 -7.60
CA ARG A 49 -20.94 -14.37 -8.75
C ARG A 49 -20.71 -13.62 -10.06
N THR A 50 -21.02 -12.32 -10.09
CA THR A 50 -20.98 -11.49 -11.31
C THR A 50 -19.56 -11.04 -11.65
N TYR A 51 -18.79 -10.62 -10.64
CA TYR A 51 -17.51 -9.95 -10.79
C TYR A 51 -16.35 -10.64 -10.04
N GLY A 52 -16.50 -11.90 -9.63
CA GLY A 52 -15.51 -12.61 -8.80
C GLY A 52 -14.07 -12.55 -9.32
N ALA A 53 -13.88 -12.64 -10.64
CA ALA A 53 -12.55 -12.50 -11.26
C ALA A 53 -11.97 -11.08 -11.08
N LEU A 54 -12.79 -10.03 -11.22
CA LEU A 54 -12.35 -8.65 -11.02
C LEU A 54 -12.09 -8.35 -9.54
N ILE A 55 -12.90 -8.89 -8.63
CA ILE A 55 -12.68 -8.78 -7.17
C ILE A 55 -11.36 -9.45 -6.78
N TYR A 56 -11.09 -10.66 -7.29
CA TYR A 56 -9.82 -11.32 -7.09
C TYR A 56 -8.64 -10.49 -7.63
N VAL A 57 -8.75 -9.97 -8.87
CA VAL A 57 -7.71 -9.13 -9.48
C VAL A 57 -7.48 -7.86 -8.67
N TRP A 58 -8.53 -7.23 -8.14
CA TRP A 58 -8.42 -6.09 -7.24
C TRP A 58 -7.60 -6.45 -6.00
N HIS A 59 -8.03 -7.44 -5.21
CA HIS A 59 -7.32 -7.81 -3.98
C HIS A 59 -5.89 -8.29 -4.26
N PHE A 60 -5.68 -9.07 -5.32
CA PHE A 60 -4.35 -9.53 -5.69
C PHE A 60 -3.41 -8.39 -6.08
N ALA A 61 -3.87 -7.44 -6.90
CA ALA A 61 -3.06 -6.29 -7.30
C ALA A 61 -2.79 -5.34 -6.12
N MET A 62 -3.82 -5.04 -5.33
CA MET A 62 -3.75 -4.07 -4.23
C MET A 62 -2.92 -4.57 -3.05
N TYR A 63 -2.95 -5.86 -2.75
CA TYR A 63 -2.27 -6.39 -1.58
C TYR A 63 -1.02 -7.20 -1.94
N ILE A 64 -1.11 -8.15 -2.86
CA ILE A 64 0.00 -9.06 -3.15
C ILE A 64 1.08 -8.36 -3.99
N VAL A 65 0.69 -7.82 -5.15
CA VAL A 65 1.63 -7.14 -6.04
C VAL A 65 2.21 -5.90 -5.36
N PHE A 66 1.35 -5.06 -4.78
CA PHE A 66 1.78 -3.87 -4.06
C PHE A 66 2.67 -4.19 -2.85
N GLY A 67 2.28 -5.15 -1.99
CA GLY A 67 3.07 -5.53 -0.82
C GLY A 67 4.46 -6.04 -1.17
N LEU A 68 4.57 -6.86 -2.23
CA LEU A 68 5.88 -7.31 -2.72
C LEU A 68 6.71 -6.15 -3.29
N CYS A 69 6.08 -5.23 -4.02
CA CYS A 69 6.75 -4.03 -4.50
C CYS A 69 7.27 -3.16 -3.35
N LEU A 70 6.48 -2.99 -2.28
CA LEU A 70 6.87 -2.22 -1.10
C LEU A 70 8.15 -2.76 -0.44
N ILE A 71 8.33 -4.09 -0.38
CA ILE A 71 9.55 -4.69 0.15
C ILE A 71 10.76 -4.22 -0.67
N ILE A 72 10.68 -4.34 -2.00
CA ILE A 72 11.79 -3.98 -2.90
C ILE A 72 12.09 -2.48 -2.82
N VAL A 73 11.06 -1.64 -2.81
CA VAL A 73 11.20 -0.18 -2.64
C VAL A 73 11.86 0.14 -1.32
N THR A 74 11.40 -0.45 -0.22
CA THR A 74 11.93 -0.23 1.13
C THR A 74 13.42 -0.55 1.20
N LEU A 75 13.84 -1.69 0.65
CA LEU A 75 15.24 -2.10 0.62
C LEU A 75 16.09 -1.17 -0.27
N ALA A 76 15.55 -0.71 -1.40
CA ALA A 76 16.24 0.23 -2.28
C ALA A 76 16.43 1.61 -1.62
N LEU A 77 15.43 2.10 -0.87
CA LEU A 77 15.53 3.33 -0.10
C LEU A 77 16.55 3.19 1.03
N HIS A 78 16.54 2.07 1.75
CA HIS A 78 17.53 1.80 2.80
C HIS A 78 18.96 1.84 2.25
N ASP A 79 19.22 1.12 1.16
CA ASP A 79 20.54 1.07 0.52
C ASP A 79 21.02 2.45 0.04
N ARG A 80 20.08 3.31 -0.36
CA ARG A 80 20.37 4.68 -0.77
C ARG A 80 20.69 5.61 0.39
N PHE A 81 19.98 5.50 1.50
CA PHE A 81 20.07 6.46 2.61
C PHE A 81 21.06 6.04 3.71
N LYS A 82 21.48 4.78 3.76
CA LYS A 82 22.28 4.23 4.87
C LYS A 82 23.61 4.96 5.13
N GLU A 83 24.23 5.55 4.10
CA GLU A 83 25.49 6.29 4.25
C GLU A 83 25.24 7.74 4.71
N GLY A 84 24.16 8.38 4.26
CA GLY A 84 23.87 9.79 4.56
C GLY A 84 22.99 10.04 5.79
N SER A 85 22.20 9.05 6.21
CA SER A 85 21.32 9.13 7.39
C SER A 85 21.08 7.72 7.98
N PRO A 86 22.10 7.09 8.59
CA PRO A 86 22.06 5.67 8.96
C PRO A 86 20.88 5.31 9.89
N THR A 87 20.67 6.09 10.96
CA THR A 87 19.60 5.82 11.93
C THR A 87 18.21 5.92 11.30
N LEU A 88 17.92 7.01 10.59
CA LEU A 88 16.62 7.19 9.93
C LEU A 88 16.41 6.17 8.80
N SER A 89 17.48 5.77 8.11
CA SER A 89 17.42 4.74 7.07
C SER A 89 17.00 3.39 7.63
N VAL A 90 17.54 2.98 8.78
CA VAL A 90 17.16 1.72 9.44
C VAL A 90 15.73 1.77 9.98
N ILE A 91 15.33 2.88 10.60
CA ILE A 91 13.96 3.05 11.12
C ILE A 91 12.95 3.00 9.97
N ALA A 92 13.20 3.72 8.88
CA ALA A 92 12.35 3.70 7.70
C ALA A 92 12.29 2.28 7.08
N ALA A 93 13.41 1.56 7.03
CA ALA A 93 13.43 0.18 6.56
C ALA A 93 12.55 -0.74 7.41
N ALA A 94 12.67 -0.66 8.74
CA ALA A 94 11.88 -1.45 9.67
C ALA A 94 10.38 -1.17 9.50
N LEU A 95 9.98 0.11 9.47
CA LEU A 95 8.59 0.51 9.28
C LEU A 95 8.04 0.04 7.92
N GLY A 96 8.81 0.18 6.85
CA GLY A 96 8.40 -0.25 5.51
C GLY A 96 8.22 -1.76 5.38
N LEU A 97 9.08 -2.56 6.04
CA LEU A 97 8.94 -4.02 6.03
C LEU A 97 7.76 -4.49 6.88
N ILE A 98 7.52 -3.87 8.05
CA ILE A 98 6.34 -4.16 8.87
C ILE A 98 5.08 -3.79 8.08
N TYR A 99 5.05 -2.61 7.47
CA TYR A 99 3.95 -2.18 6.61
C TYR A 99 3.68 -3.19 5.48
N SER A 100 4.72 -3.61 4.77
CA SER A 100 4.61 -4.60 3.69
C SER A 100 4.01 -5.93 4.17
N ALA A 101 4.38 -6.38 5.38
CA ALA A 101 3.85 -7.60 5.96
C ALA A 101 2.34 -7.49 6.27
N PHE A 102 1.89 -6.35 6.78
CA PHE A 102 0.47 -6.10 7.03
C PHE A 102 -0.35 -6.03 5.74
N VAL A 103 0.16 -5.35 4.71
CA VAL A 103 -0.47 -5.31 3.38
C VAL A 103 -0.63 -6.73 2.82
N LEU A 104 0.42 -7.55 2.88
CA LEU A 104 0.35 -8.95 2.41
C LEU A 104 -0.64 -9.78 3.23
N LEU A 105 -0.68 -9.59 4.55
CA LEU A 105 -1.62 -10.24 5.43
C LEU A 105 -3.08 -9.86 5.08
N GLY A 106 -3.36 -8.58 4.83
CA GLY A 106 -4.68 -8.10 4.39
C GLY A 106 -5.13 -8.77 3.09
N GLY A 107 -4.21 -8.94 2.13
CA GLY A 107 -4.47 -9.65 0.89
C GLY A 107 -4.81 -11.12 1.07
N LEU A 108 -4.07 -11.81 1.94
CA LEU A 108 -4.33 -13.22 2.22
C LEU A 108 -5.67 -13.39 2.95
N LEU A 109 -5.99 -12.50 3.89
CA LEU A 109 -7.26 -12.51 4.62
C LEU A 109 -8.45 -12.27 3.69
N THR A 110 -8.37 -11.30 2.78
CA THR A 110 -9.45 -11.00 1.83
C THR A 110 -9.61 -12.11 0.81
N ILE A 111 -8.54 -12.51 0.11
CA ILE A 111 -8.61 -13.53 -0.95
C ILE A 111 -9.09 -14.88 -0.40
N HIS A 112 -8.51 -15.36 0.70
CA HIS A 112 -8.89 -16.66 1.26
C HIS A 112 -10.14 -16.58 2.13
N GLY A 113 -10.39 -15.45 2.78
CA GLY A 113 -11.60 -15.21 3.55
C GLY A 113 -12.84 -15.18 2.67
N ASP A 114 -12.81 -14.44 1.55
CA ASP A 114 -13.89 -14.43 0.58
C ASP A 114 -14.17 -15.84 0.05
N ALA A 115 -13.13 -16.58 -0.34
CA ALA A 115 -13.27 -17.95 -0.80
C ALA A 115 -13.94 -18.87 0.26
N ALA A 116 -13.55 -18.74 1.53
CA ALA A 116 -14.15 -19.50 2.63
C ALA A 116 -15.63 -19.15 2.85
N VAL A 117 -15.98 -17.87 2.80
CA VAL A 117 -17.36 -17.39 2.90
C VAL A 117 -18.22 -17.92 1.76
N LEU A 118 -17.72 -17.85 0.52
CA LEU A 118 -18.44 -18.31 -0.67
C LEU A 118 -18.71 -19.81 -0.64
N VAL A 119 -17.72 -20.62 -0.23
CA VAL A 119 -17.90 -22.07 -0.08
C VAL A 119 -18.92 -22.39 1.01
N LEU A 120 -18.81 -21.75 2.18
CA LEU A 120 -19.72 -21.98 3.28
C LEU A 120 -21.16 -21.57 2.94
N ALA A 121 -21.34 -20.50 2.16
CA ALA A 121 -22.66 -20.01 1.73
C ALA A 121 -23.46 -21.05 0.91
N THR A 122 -22.79 -22.03 0.31
CA THR A 122 -23.46 -23.12 -0.44
C THR A 122 -24.14 -24.16 0.45
N SER A 123 -23.71 -24.27 1.71
CA SER A 123 -24.23 -25.27 2.66
C SER A 123 -24.90 -24.66 3.88
N ASP A 124 -24.41 -23.52 4.38
CA ASP A 124 -24.94 -22.81 5.55
C ASP A 124 -24.80 -21.28 5.39
N PRO A 125 -25.79 -20.61 4.77
CA PRO A 125 -25.76 -19.16 4.54
C PRO A 125 -25.68 -18.33 5.83
N VAL A 126 -26.31 -18.79 6.92
CA VAL A 126 -26.33 -18.07 8.20
C VAL A 126 -24.94 -18.07 8.83
N ARG A 127 -24.25 -19.20 8.82
CA ARG A 127 -22.86 -19.27 9.29
C ARG A 127 -21.90 -18.51 8.38
N ALA A 128 -22.14 -18.53 7.07
CA ALA A 128 -21.32 -17.77 6.11
C ALA A 128 -21.39 -16.25 6.33
N GLU A 129 -22.60 -15.73 6.61
CA GLU A 129 -22.79 -14.33 6.97
C GLU A 129 -22.05 -13.98 8.26
N GLY A 130 -22.15 -14.83 9.29
CA GLY A 130 -21.39 -14.67 10.54
C GLY A 130 -19.87 -14.66 10.33
N LEU A 131 -19.35 -15.58 9.50
CA LEU A 131 -17.93 -15.63 9.14
C LEU A 131 -17.49 -14.36 8.41
N ARG A 132 -18.30 -13.86 7.47
CA ARG A 132 -18.03 -12.59 6.77
C ARG A 132 -17.92 -11.44 7.76
N GLY A 133 -18.82 -11.34 8.74
CA GLY A 133 -18.75 -10.30 9.77
C GLY A 133 -17.45 -10.33 10.57
N ILE A 134 -16.99 -11.52 10.96
CA ILE A 134 -15.70 -11.71 11.65
C ILE A 134 -14.53 -11.29 10.76
N LEU A 135 -14.52 -11.76 9.51
CA LEU A 135 -13.45 -11.42 8.55
C LEU A 135 -13.42 -9.93 8.24
N ALA A 136 -14.57 -9.27 8.12
CA ALA A 136 -14.67 -7.83 7.92
C ALA A 136 -14.06 -7.06 9.10
N ALA A 137 -14.33 -7.47 10.34
CA ALA A 137 -13.74 -6.85 11.53
C ALA A 137 -12.22 -7.02 11.59
N ILE A 138 -11.71 -8.23 11.29
CA ILE A 138 -10.26 -8.50 11.27
C ILE A 138 -9.58 -7.71 10.15
N THR A 139 -10.16 -7.72 8.95
CA THR A 139 -9.62 -7.01 7.78
C THR A 139 -9.60 -5.51 8.04
N LEU A 140 -10.64 -4.94 8.66
CA LEU A 140 -10.65 -3.53 9.04
C LEU A 140 -9.50 -3.16 9.98
N CYS A 141 -9.15 -4.01 10.95
CA CYS A 141 -8.00 -3.80 11.84
C CYS A 141 -6.67 -3.80 11.07
N VAL A 142 -6.51 -4.76 10.14
CA VAL A 142 -5.30 -4.87 9.31
C VAL A 142 -5.19 -3.70 8.33
N ASP A 143 -6.25 -3.37 7.60
CA ASP A 143 -6.28 -2.24 6.65
C ASP A 143 -6.12 -0.89 7.36
N SER A 144 -6.58 -0.78 8.61
CA SER A 144 -6.33 0.42 9.41
C SER A 144 -4.85 0.63 9.71
N SER A 145 -4.04 -0.43 9.69
CA SER A 145 -2.59 -0.33 9.86
C SER A 145 -1.91 0.37 8.67
N ASP A 146 -2.49 0.33 7.47
CA ASP A 146 -1.95 1.01 6.29
C ASP A 146 -1.85 2.52 6.50
N ARG A 147 -2.84 3.08 7.20
CA ARG A 147 -2.88 4.51 7.55
C ARG A 147 -1.76 4.87 8.53
N LEU A 148 -1.47 4.03 9.51
CA LEU A 148 -0.42 4.30 10.49
C LEU A 148 0.96 4.00 9.92
N LEU A 149 1.18 2.74 9.55
CA LEU A 149 2.48 2.21 9.15
C LEU A 149 2.93 2.81 7.82
N GLY A 150 2.01 2.97 6.86
CA GLY A 150 2.29 3.64 5.59
C GLY A 150 2.71 5.09 5.79
N CYS A 151 1.99 5.85 6.63
CA CYS A 151 2.34 7.24 6.92
C CYS A 151 3.68 7.38 7.66
N LEU A 152 3.90 6.53 8.68
CA LEU A 152 5.17 6.50 9.41
C LEU A 152 6.32 6.15 8.47
N TRP A 153 6.15 5.16 7.61
CA TRP A 153 7.15 4.76 6.63
C TRP A 153 7.46 5.89 5.64
N VAL A 154 6.45 6.46 4.96
CA VAL A 154 6.66 7.54 3.98
C VAL A 154 7.28 8.77 4.64
N GLY A 155 6.81 9.16 5.83
CA GLY A 155 7.33 10.29 6.59
C GLY A 155 8.79 10.09 6.99
N THR A 156 9.13 8.93 7.59
CA THR A 156 10.50 8.63 8.01
C THR A 156 11.45 8.43 6.83
N ALA A 157 11.02 7.79 5.74
CA ALA A 157 11.79 7.67 4.51
C ALA A 157 12.07 9.03 3.88
N SER A 158 11.10 9.94 3.93
CA SER A 158 11.26 11.32 3.41
C SER A 158 12.17 12.17 4.29
N ALA A 159 12.10 12.00 5.61
CA ALA A 159 13.05 12.60 6.56
C ALA A 159 14.48 12.09 6.33
N ALA A 160 14.65 10.77 6.13
CA ALA A 160 15.93 10.16 5.78
C ALA A 160 16.48 10.72 4.47
N ALA A 161 15.65 10.82 3.43
CA ALA A 161 16.03 11.38 2.15
C ALA A 161 16.48 12.85 2.25
N PHE A 162 15.79 13.63 3.08
CA PHE A 162 16.14 15.03 3.36
C PHE A 162 17.49 15.14 4.08
N ALA A 163 17.68 14.37 5.16
CA ALA A 163 18.92 14.34 5.94
C ALA A 163 20.12 13.89 5.09
N ALA A 164 19.94 12.85 4.27
CA ALA A 164 20.97 12.30 3.39
C ALA A 164 21.18 13.09 2.10
N LYS A 165 20.44 14.19 1.86
CA LYS A 165 20.46 14.99 0.61
C LYS A 165 20.33 14.12 -0.67
N SER A 166 19.64 12.99 -0.56
CA SER A 166 19.65 11.94 -1.58
C SER A 166 18.54 12.07 -2.64
N PHE A 167 17.57 12.95 -2.38
CA PHE A 167 16.43 13.29 -3.26
C PHE A 167 16.23 14.80 -3.37
N PRO A 168 15.49 15.28 -4.40
CA PRO A 168 15.04 16.67 -4.47
C PRO A 168 14.27 17.05 -3.21
N ARG A 169 14.51 18.26 -2.67
CA ARG A 169 13.83 18.75 -1.48
C ARG A 169 12.30 18.72 -1.62
N SER A 170 11.78 19.00 -2.81
CA SER A 170 10.34 18.94 -3.11
C SER A 170 9.74 17.55 -2.87
N LEU A 171 10.45 16.49 -3.22
CA LEU A 171 10.00 15.12 -3.05
C LEU A 171 9.99 14.72 -1.56
N ALA A 172 11.02 15.15 -0.82
CA ALA A 172 11.05 14.94 0.63
C ALA A 172 9.94 15.72 1.34
N CYS A 173 9.70 16.99 0.95
CA CYS A 173 8.59 17.78 1.49
C CYS A 173 7.23 17.17 1.17
N LEU A 174 7.02 16.68 -0.06
CA LEU A 174 5.78 15.99 -0.43
C LEU A 174 5.53 14.79 0.48
N GLY A 175 6.53 13.92 0.66
CA GLY A 175 6.38 12.73 1.50
C GLY A 175 6.12 13.06 2.97
N LEU A 176 6.77 14.10 3.51
CA LEU A 176 6.45 14.60 4.86
C LEU A 176 5.02 15.16 4.94
N ALA A 177 4.58 15.89 3.91
CA ALA A 177 3.26 16.51 3.85
C ALA A 177 2.12 15.50 3.71
N ILE A 178 2.35 14.33 3.10
CA ILE A 178 1.33 13.25 3.02
C ILE A 178 1.39 12.29 4.20
N GLY A 179 2.55 12.13 4.85
CA GLY A 179 2.70 11.29 6.04
C GLY A 179 2.13 11.92 7.31
N ALA A 180 2.29 13.23 7.51
CA ALA A 180 1.81 13.90 8.72
C ALA A 180 0.27 13.88 8.89
N PRO A 181 -0.55 14.15 7.86
CA PRO A 181 -2.00 14.14 7.97
C PRO A 181 -2.60 12.77 8.32
N GLY A 182 -2.00 11.66 7.88
CA GLY A 182 -2.53 10.34 8.22
C GLY A 182 -2.26 9.93 9.67
N ILE A 183 -1.13 10.37 10.26
CA ILE A 183 -0.88 10.19 11.70
C ILE A 183 -1.86 11.04 12.51
N ILE A 184 -2.09 12.29 12.10
CA ILE A 184 -3.06 13.20 12.74
C ILE A 184 -4.49 12.68 12.61
N GLY A 185 -4.89 12.23 11.41
CA GLY A 185 -6.22 11.71 11.14
C GLY A 185 -6.54 10.43 11.94
N MET A 186 -5.52 9.65 12.28
CA MET A 186 -5.70 8.49 13.16
C MET A 186 -5.73 8.86 14.65
N ALA A 187 -4.98 9.89 15.06
CA ALA A 187 -5.03 10.38 16.44
C ALA A 187 -6.35 11.08 16.79
N PHE A 188 -7.04 11.64 15.79
CA PHE A 188 -8.27 12.42 15.98
C PHE A 188 -9.41 11.89 15.07
N PRO A 189 -10.42 11.19 15.62
CA PRO A 189 -11.54 10.65 14.84
C PRO A 189 -12.28 11.68 13.98
N SER A 190 -12.32 12.94 14.42
CA SER A 190 -12.93 14.06 13.67
C SER A 190 -12.15 14.44 12.39
N LEU A 191 -10.91 13.97 12.24
CA LEU A 191 -10.02 14.25 11.11
C LEU A 191 -9.77 13.03 10.24
N LEU A 192 -10.60 11.97 10.35
CA LEU A 192 -10.45 10.74 9.58
C LEU A 192 -10.35 11.00 8.06
N ALA A 193 -11.06 12.02 7.57
CA ALA A 193 -11.04 12.41 6.15
C ALA A 193 -9.65 12.81 5.63
N LEU A 194 -8.74 13.27 6.50
CA LEU A 194 -7.35 13.56 6.12
C LEU A 194 -6.58 12.29 5.71
N SER A 195 -7.05 11.11 6.13
CA SER A 195 -6.45 9.83 5.76
C SER A 195 -6.65 9.50 4.28
N TYR A 196 -7.69 10.03 3.63
CA TYR A 196 -7.88 9.84 2.18
C TYR A 196 -6.84 10.59 1.35
N VAL A 197 -6.29 11.68 1.89
CA VAL A 197 -5.19 12.45 1.26
C VAL A 197 -3.93 11.60 1.15
N PHE A 198 -3.69 10.71 2.11
CA PHE A 198 -2.57 9.78 2.06
C PHE A 198 -2.70 8.81 0.88
N GLY A 199 -3.88 8.23 0.65
CA GLY A 199 -4.11 7.26 -0.43
C GLY A 199 -3.83 7.83 -1.83
N LEU A 200 -4.21 9.08 -2.11
CA LEU A 200 -3.86 9.75 -3.37
C LEU A 200 -2.40 10.22 -3.38
N GLY A 201 -1.93 10.72 -2.24
CA GLY A 201 -0.56 11.22 -2.09
C GLY A 201 0.50 10.14 -2.31
N ILE A 202 0.27 8.92 -1.82
CA ILE A 202 1.23 7.82 -1.95
C ILE A 202 1.40 7.38 -3.41
N ILE A 203 0.39 7.56 -4.26
CA ILE A 203 0.50 7.28 -5.71
C ILE A 203 1.51 8.23 -6.34
N VAL A 204 1.33 9.54 -6.12
CA VAL A 204 2.21 10.58 -6.65
C VAL A 204 3.63 10.41 -6.11
N TRP A 205 3.75 10.16 -4.80
CA TRP A 205 5.04 9.93 -4.16
C TRP A 205 5.74 8.69 -4.72
N SER A 206 5.04 7.56 -4.85
CA SER A 206 5.56 6.30 -5.40
C SER A 206 6.03 6.46 -6.85
N ALA A 207 5.23 7.12 -7.69
CA ALA A 207 5.63 7.39 -9.07
C ALA A 207 6.91 8.25 -9.14
N TRP A 208 7.00 9.28 -8.30
CA TRP A 208 8.14 10.18 -8.29
C TRP A 208 9.41 9.49 -7.77
N ILE A 209 9.36 8.77 -6.65
CA ILE A 209 10.53 8.00 -6.17
C ILE A 209 10.96 6.98 -7.23
N GLY A 210 10.01 6.36 -7.94
CA GLY A 210 10.29 5.39 -9.00
C GLY A 210 11.15 5.98 -10.11
N VAL A 211 10.77 7.14 -10.62
CA VAL A 211 11.54 7.88 -11.62
C VAL A 211 12.93 8.25 -11.11
N VAL A 212 13.05 8.71 -9.86
CA VAL A 212 14.35 9.12 -9.28
C VAL A 212 15.30 7.95 -9.10
N LEU A 213 14.79 6.81 -8.63
CA LEU A 213 15.57 5.58 -8.45
C LEU A 213 16.07 5.04 -9.80
N LEU A 214 15.23 5.05 -10.84
CA LEU A 214 15.62 4.63 -12.19
C LEU A 214 16.69 5.53 -12.81
N ARG A 215 16.58 6.85 -12.66
CA ARG A 215 17.57 7.81 -13.20
C ARG A 215 18.94 7.68 -12.53
N SER A 216 18.96 7.35 -11.24
CA SER A 216 20.20 7.09 -10.50
C SER A 216 20.93 5.84 -11.01
N GLY A 217 20.16 4.88 -11.53
CA GLY A 217 20.62 3.68 -12.23
C GLY A 217 21.38 3.93 -13.53
N VAL A 218 21.08 5.02 -14.23
CA VAL A 218 21.59 5.34 -15.58
C VAL A 218 22.89 6.13 -15.50
N ALA A 219 23.02 7.05 -14.53
CA ALA A 219 24.24 7.83 -14.35
C ALA A 219 25.49 6.99 -14.04
N GLY A 220 25.32 5.80 -13.44
CA GLY A 220 26.41 4.86 -13.17
C GLY A 220 26.87 4.01 -14.36
N ILE A 221 26.11 3.95 -15.47
CA ILE A 221 26.48 3.18 -16.67
C ILE A 221 27.37 4.02 -17.61
N SER A 222 27.26 5.35 -17.56
CA SER A 222 28.10 6.26 -18.37
C SER A 222 29.53 6.46 -17.85
N ARG A 223 29.92 5.76 -16.77
CA ARG A 223 31.22 5.93 -16.08
C ARG A 223 32.06 4.65 -15.97
N ASN A 224 31.77 3.63 -16.80
CA ASN A 224 32.64 2.48 -16.99
C ASN A 224 33.20 2.47 -18.40
#